data_AF-A0A7S0TXY3-F1
#
_entry.id   AF-A0A7S0TXY3-F1
#
_cell.length_a   1.000
_cell.length_b   1.000
_cell.length_c   1.000
_cell.angle_alpha   90.00
_cell.angle_beta   90.00
_cell.angle_gamma   90.00
#
_symmetry.space_group_name_H-M   'P 1'
#
loop_
_entity.id
_entity.type
_entity.pdbx_description
1 polymer ?
#
loop_
_entity_poly.entity_id
_entity_poly.type
_entity_poly.pdbx_seq_one_letter_code
_entity_poly.pdbx_strand_id
1 'polypeptide(L)'
;WDGKLETFQKLLVLRCLRQDKILEGIMAFVTHEMDQKFIEPPPFNLPLAFQDSTATVPLIFVLSSGADPTMAWISFAEEQGFSERLDSISLGQGQGPIAERKLEQASKSGMWLLLQNCHLAVSWMPRMEALVEGFDPAALHPDFRLWLTAMPSPQFPVAVLQNAVKMTLEPPKGLKANVNGSFSLFSDEQFEECKQVEAYKRLCFSLCWFHAVMQERRKFGPLGWNIAYDYSESDRDCCLKQLKVFLDKYDEVPYKVIVQLSGDVNYGGRITDDWDRRTMNTLLAEYVCPEAMSDGYMFSADENYKQPTMGSHKDYLAAVQKWPIQPH
;
A
#
# COMPACT_ATOMS: atom_id res chain seq x y z
N TRP A 1 36.81 -16.28 15.29
CA TRP A 1 36.31 -15.52 14.12
C TRP A 1 35.50 -14.33 14.61
N ASP A 2 34.63 -14.51 15.60
CA ASP A 2 33.72 -13.45 16.09
C ASP A 2 34.42 -12.18 16.59
N GLY A 3 35.55 -12.29 17.29
CA GLY A 3 36.37 -11.13 17.69
C GLY A 3 37.52 -10.77 16.73
N LYS A 4 37.61 -11.42 15.55
CA LYS A 4 38.67 -11.16 14.55
C LYS A 4 38.16 -10.50 13.28
N LEU A 5 36.86 -10.56 13.03
CA LEU A 5 36.22 -10.01 11.85
C LEU A 5 35.34 -8.83 12.26
N GLU A 6 35.42 -7.75 11.51
CA GLU A 6 34.47 -6.63 11.62
C GLU A 6 33.08 -7.04 11.10
N THR A 7 32.04 -6.30 11.48
CA THR A 7 30.64 -6.61 11.13
C THR A 7 30.45 -6.75 9.61
N PHE A 8 31.07 -5.88 8.82
CA PHE A 8 31.05 -5.99 7.35
C PHE A 8 31.79 -7.24 6.84
N GLN A 9 32.93 -7.60 7.45
CA GLN A 9 33.67 -8.81 7.06
C GLN A 9 32.89 -10.09 7.39
N LYS A 10 32.13 -10.11 8.50
CA LYS A 10 31.20 -11.22 8.81
C LYS A 10 30.13 -11.36 7.72
N LEU A 11 29.64 -10.26 7.17
CA LEU A 11 28.70 -10.26 6.04
C LEU A 11 29.30 -10.92 4.77
N LEU A 12 30.58 -10.67 4.48
CA LEU A 12 31.27 -11.29 3.34
C LEU A 12 31.34 -12.82 3.50
N VAL A 13 31.64 -13.30 4.71
CA VAL A 13 31.63 -14.73 5.01
C VAL A 13 30.22 -15.32 4.87
N LEU A 14 29.20 -14.62 5.40
CA LEU A 14 27.81 -15.03 5.27
C LEU A 14 27.38 -15.15 3.80
N ARG A 15 27.75 -14.18 2.96
CA ARG A 15 27.49 -14.21 1.51
C ARG A 15 28.08 -15.44 0.83
N CYS A 16 29.27 -15.88 1.26
CA CYS A 16 29.95 -17.04 0.68
C CYS A 16 29.35 -18.38 1.11
N LEU A 17 28.80 -18.46 2.33
CA LEU A 17 28.35 -19.73 2.92
C LEU A 17 26.82 -19.91 2.92
N ARG A 18 26.07 -18.81 3.07
CA ARG A 18 24.61 -18.78 3.25
C ARG A 18 24.04 -17.56 2.55
N GLN A 19 24.06 -17.59 1.22
CA GLN A 19 23.51 -16.52 0.39
C GLN A 19 22.02 -16.29 0.67
N ASP A 20 21.29 -17.32 1.08
CA ASP A 20 19.89 -17.24 1.54
C ASP A 20 19.71 -16.34 2.77
N LYS A 21 20.74 -16.18 3.61
CA LYS A 21 20.72 -15.36 4.83
C LYS A 21 21.30 -13.97 4.65
N ILE A 22 21.70 -13.59 3.42
CA ILE A 22 22.37 -12.31 3.19
C ILE A 22 21.46 -11.12 3.53
N LEU A 23 20.16 -11.22 3.27
CA LEU A 23 19.21 -10.14 3.57
C LEU A 23 19.13 -9.89 5.09
N GLU A 24 18.95 -10.95 5.89
CA GLU A 24 18.95 -10.88 7.35
C GLU A 24 20.28 -10.31 7.88
N GLY A 25 21.41 -10.73 7.29
CA GLY A 25 22.73 -10.22 7.63
C GLY A 25 22.90 -8.72 7.33
N ILE A 26 22.40 -8.24 6.18
CA ILE A 26 22.44 -6.83 5.81
C ILE A 26 21.57 -6.01 6.76
N MET A 27 20.35 -6.49 7.07
CA MET A 27 19.46 -5.81 8.01
C MET A 27 20.07 -5.69 9.40
N ALA A 28 20.70 -6.75 9.90
CA ALA A 28 21.42 -6.73 11.18
C ALA A 28 22.60 -5.74 11.16
N PHE A 29 23.35 -5.69 10.05
CA PHE A 29 24.44 -4.74 9.87
C PHE A 29 23.95 -3.29 9.90
N VAL A 30 22.91 -2.94 9.12
CA VAL A 30 22.34 -1.58 9.09
C VAL A 30 21.76 -1.19 10.45
N THR A 31 21.13 -2.13 11.15
CA THR A 31 20.59 -1.90 12.49
C THR A 31 21.70 -1.62 13.50
N HIS A 32 22.85 -2.29 13.37
CA HIS A 32 24.01 -2.07 14.24
C HIS A 32 24.72 -0.74 13.98
N GLU A 33 24.92 -0.38 12.71
CA GLU A 33 25.69 0.82 12.32
C GLU A 33 24.86 2.12 12.35
N MET A 34 23.54 2.03 12.12
CA MET A 34 22.68 3.20 12.01
C MET A 34 21.56 3.21 13.04
N ASP A 35 20.62 2.27 12.95
CA ASP A 35 19.50 2.03 13.88
C ASP A 35 18.45 1.14 13.17
N GLN A 36 17.55 0.51 13.94
CA GLN A 36 16.44 -0.28 13.40
C GLN A 36 15.50 0.52 12.48
N LYS A 37 15.29 1.81 12.74
CA LYS A 37 14.43 2.66 11.90
C LYS A 37 14.89 2.79 10.44
N PHE A 38 16.14 2.44 10.13
CA PHE A 38 16.68 2.49 8.76
C PHE A 38 16.45 1.20 7.97
N ILE A 39 15.99 0.12 8.60
CA ILE A 39 15.57 -1.11 7.92
C ILE A 39 14.04 -1.20 7.79
N GLU A 40 13.32 -0.28 8.42
CA GLU A 40 11.87 -0.16 8.34
C GLU A 40 11.52 1.00 7.39
N PRO A 41 10.71 0.78 6.34
CA PRO A 41 10.29 1.86 5.47
C PRO A 41 9.42 2.85 6.27
N PRO A 42 9.67 4.18 6.18
CA PRO A 42 8.83 5.15 6.84
C PRO A 42 7.40 5.11 6.27
N PRO A 43 6.37 5.44 7.09
CA PRO A 43 5.02 5.55 6.58
C PRO A 43 4.94 6.62 5.50
N PHE A 44 4.10 6.39 4.49
CA PHE A 44 3.80 7.39 3.47
C PHE A 44 3.22 8.65 4.14
N ASN A 45 3.84 9.81 3.90
CA ASN A 45 3.47 11.08 4.52
C ASN A 45 3.38 12.18 3.47
N LEU A 46 2.16 12.36 2.93
CA LEU A 46 1.86 13.37 1.93
C LEU A 46 2.05 14.81 2.44
N PRO A 47 1.66 15.18 3.68
CA PRO A 47 1.96 16.49 4.25
C PRO A 47 3.45 16.85 4.25
N LEU A 48 4.33 15.91 4.60
CA LEU A 48 5.77 16.15 4.62
C LEU A 48 6.30 16.41 3.21
N ALA A 49 5.93 15.57 2.23
CA ALA A 49 6.32 15.76 0.85
C ALA A 49 5.80 17.08 0.25
N PHE A 50 4.62 17.54 0.70
CA PHE A 50 4.04 18.80 0.27
C PHE A 50 4.84 20.03 0.75
N GLN A 51 5.44 19.98 1.94
CA GLN A 51 6.25 21.07 2.49
C GLN A 51 7.48 21.37 1.63
N ASP A 52 8.03 20.35 0.97
CA ASP A 52 9.18 20.48 0.07
C ASP A 52 8.80 20.97 -1.34
N SER A 53 7.51 21.19 -1.61
CA SER A 53 6.98 21.61 -2.91
C SER A 53 6.56 23.08 -2.95
N THR A 54 6.72 23.69 -4.12
CA THR A 54 6.31 25.06 -4.43
C THR A 54 5.56 25.09 -5.77
N ALA A 55 5.09 26.26 -6.20
CA ALA A 55 4.48 26.42 -7.51
C ALA A 55 5.39 26.01 -8.69
N THR A 56 6.70 25.98 -8.48
CA THR A 56 7.71 25.63 -9.52
C THR A 56 8.33 24.24 -9.34
N VAL A 57 8.01 23.56 -8.23
CA VAL A 57 8.57 22.26 -7.85
C VAL A 57 7.41 21.25 -7.83
N PRO A 58 7.20 20.48 -8.93
CA PRO A 58 6.11 19.53 -9.01
C PRO A 58 6.24 18.40 -7.99
N LEU A 59 5.13 17.73 -7.72
CA LEU A 59 5.08 16.48 -6.94
C LEU A 59 4.78 15.31 -7.87
N ILE A 60 5.53 14.22 -7.73
CA ILE A 60 5.38 13.02 -8.58
C ILE A 60 5.08 11.81 -7.71
N PHE A 61 3.91 11.23 -7.93
CA PHE A 61 3.58 9.88 -7.51
C PHE A 61 4.15 8.87 -8.49
N VAL A 62 5.20 8.17 -8.07
CA VAL A 62 5.74 7.02 -8.78
C VAL A 62 4.87 5.80 -8.44
N LEU A 63 4.14 5.31 -9.43
CA LEU A 63 3.15 4.25 -9.27
C LEU A 63 3.80 2.87 -9.41
N SER A 64 3.42 1.95 -8.52
CA SER A 64 3.52 0.51 -8.75
C SER A 64 2.22 -0.04 -9.36
N SER A 65 2.24 -1.27 -9.88
CA SER A 65 1.02 -1.95 -10.33
C SER A 65 -0.05 -1.92 -9.22
N GLY A 66 -1.28 -1.57 -9.59
CA GLY A 66 -2.43 -1.55 -8.69
C GLY A 66 -2.49 -0.38 -7.70
N ALA A 67 -1.48 0.50 -7.64
CA ALA A 67 -1.48 1.67 -6.76
C ALA A 67 -2.13 2.90 -7.43
N ASP A 68 -3.09 3.52 -6.74
CA ASP A 68 -3.71 4.78 -7.14
C ASP A 68 -3.73 5.78 -5.97
N PRO A 69 -2.96 6.89 -6.04
CA PRO A 69 -2.90 7.88 -4.98
C PRO A 69 -4.05 8.88 -5.01
N THR A 70 -4.97 8.80 -5.97
CA THR A 70 -5.98 9.84 -6.22
C THR A 70 -6.84 10.11 -4.99
N MET A 71 -7.29 9.07 -4.27
CA MET A 71 -8.07 9.25 -3.04
C MET A 71 -7.26 9.92 -1.92
N ALA A 72 -6.02 9.50 -1.71
CA ALA A 72 -5.13 10.11 -0.72
C ALA A 72 -4.85 11.59 -1.04
N TRP A 73 -4.71 11.91 -2.33
CA TRP A 73 -4.55 13.28 -2.82
C TRP A 73 -5.81 14.13 -2.59
N ILE A 74 -7.01 13.61 -2.87
CA ILE A 74 -8.28 14.30 -2.61
C ILE A 74 -8.46 14.59 -1.12
N SER A 75 -8.27 13.58 -0.26
CA SER A 75 -8.39 13.73 1.20
C SER A 75 -7.39 14.76 1.73
N PHE A 76 -6.15 14.72 1.28
CA PHE A 76 -5.15 15.71 1.68
C PHE A 76 -5.49 17.13 1.21
N ALA A 77 -6.00 17.29 -0.01
CA ALA A 77 -6.46 18.57 -0.49
C ALA A 77 -7.63 19.12 0.34
N GLU A 78 -8.55 18.25 0.78
CA GLU A 78 -9.63 18.63 1.69
C GLU A 78 -9.11 19.12 3.04
N GLU A 79 -8.16 18.41 3.63
CA GLU A 79 -7.48 18.84 4.86
C GLU A 79 -6.78 20.19 4.73
N GLN A 80 -6.26 20.51 3.54
CA GLN A 80 -5.63 21.81 3.24
C GLN A 80 -6.63 22.91 2.82
N GLY A 81 -7.93 22.62 2.73
CA GLY A 81 -8.95 23.57 2.28
C GLY A 81 -8.91 23.87 0.78
N PHE A 82 -8.44 22.92 -0.03
CA PHE A 82 -8.30 23.03 -1.49
C PHE A 82 -9.36 22.26 -2.28
N SER A 83 -10.35 21.61 -1.66
CA SER A 83 -11.35 20.77 -2.32
C SER A 83 -12.02 21.41 -3.55
N GLU A 84 -12.35 22.70 -3.47
CA GLU A 84 -12.99 23.45 -4.56
C GLU A 84 -12.02 23.96 -5.63
N ARG A 85 -10.71 23.86 -5.38
CA ARG A 85 -9.61 24.32 -6.25
C ARG A 85 -8.78 23.15 -6.78
N LEU A 86 -9.41 22.00 -6.98
CA LEU A 86 -8.82 20.81 -7.58
C LEU A 86 -9.24 20.65 -9.03
N ASP A 87 -8.31 20.21 -9.87
CA ASP A 87 -8.61 19.71 -11.20
C ASP A 87 -7.72 18.50 -11.50
N SER A 88 -8.20 17.58 -12.34
CA SER A 88 -7.45 16.41 -12.76
C SER A 88 -7.71 16.05 -14.22
N ILE A 89 -6.73 15.41 -14.84
CA ILE A 89 -6.86 14.86 -16.18
C ILE A 89 -6.04 13.58 -16.32
N SER A 90 -6.69 12.52 -16.77
CA SER A 90 -6.02 11.29 -17.18
C SER A 90 -5.41 11.45 -18.57
N LEU A 91 -4.08 11.35 -18.64
CA LEU A 91 -3.34 11.47 -19.88
C LEU A 91 -3.42 10.17 -20.69
N GLY A 92 -3.61 10.36 -21.99
CA GLY A 92 -3.67 9.32 -23.01
C GLY A 92 -3.51 9.97 -24.38
N GLN A 93 -3.78 9.21 -25.45
CA GLN A 93 -3.64 9.73 -26.81
C GLN A 93 -4.55 10.95 -27.02
N GLY A 94 -3.96 12.06 -27.47
CA GLY A 94 -4.69 13.30 -27.79
C GLY A 94 -5.03 14.22 -26.61
N GLN A 95 -4.70 13.87 -25.36
CA GLN A 95 -5.05 14.68 -24.19
C GLN A 95 -4.09 15.85 -23.91
N GLY A 96 -2.89 15.85 -24.52
CA GLY A 96 -1.86 16.87 -24.30
C GLY A 96 -2.36 18.32 -24.41
N PRO A 97 -3.04 18.73 -25.51
CA PRO A 97 -3.55 20.09 -25.64
C PRO A 97 -4.64 20.49 -24.62
N ILE A 98 -5.33 19.53 -24.02
CA ILE A 98 -6.29 19.78 -22.93
C ILE A 98 -5.52 19.97 -21.62
N ALA A 99 -4.52 19.13 -21.37
CA ALA A 99 -3.63 19.25 -20.22
C ALA A 99 -2.91 20.60 -20.19
N GLU A 100 -2.43 21.11 -21.33
CA GLU A 100 -1.79 22.43 -21.43
C GLU A 100 -2.74 23.57 -21.02
N ARG A 101 -4.00 23.53 -21.47
CA ARG A 101 -5.01 24.54 -21.11
C ARG A 101 -5.37 24.49 -19.62
N LYS A 102 -5.54 23.29 -19.07
CA LYS A 102 -5.78 23.09 -17.64
C LYS A 102 -4.60 23.58 -16.81
N LEU A 103 -3.38 23.30 -17.25
CA LEU A 103 -2.16 23.76 -16.60
C LEU A 103 -2.09 25.29 -16.58
N GLU A 104 -2.33 25.94 -17.70
CA GLU A 104 -2.34 27.41 -17.78
C GLU A 104 -3.40 28.00 -16.85
N GLN A 105 -4.62 27.47 -16.85
CA GLN A 105 -5.68 27.92 -15.96
C GLN A 105 -5.32 27.73 -14.48
N ALA A 106 -4.90 26.52 -14.11
CA ALA A 106 -4.55 26.19 -12.72
C ALA A 106 -3.39 27.07 -12.21
N SER A 107 -2.40 27.32 -13.06
CA SER A 107 -1.22 28.14 -12.76
C SER A 107 -1.58 29.59 -12.42
N LYS A 108 -2.62 30.14 -13.05
CA LYS A 108 -3.10 31.52 -12.83
C LYS A 108 -4.09 31.61 -11.67
N SER A 109 -4.94 30.59 -11.50
CA SER A 109 -6.01 30.58 -10.48
C SER A 109 -5.59 29.98 -9.14
N GLY A 110 -4.35 29.51 -9.00
CA GLY A 110 -3.87 28.93 -7.74
C GLY A 110 -4.51 27.59 -7.40
N MET A 111 -4.83 26.79 -8.42
CA MET A 111 -5.44 25.48 -8.26
C MET A 111 -4.38 24.39 -8.14
N TRP A 112 -4.76 23.22 -7.63
CA TRP A 112 -3.95 22.02 -7.74
C TRP A 112 -4.40 21.22 -8.95
N LEU A 113 -3.45 20.90 -9.83
CA LEU A 113 -3.71 20.12 -11.03
C LEU A 113 -3.02 18.77 -10.94
N LEU A 114 -3.80 17.69 -11.07
CA LEU A 114 -3.30 16.32 -11.17
C LEU A 114 -3.28 15.84 -12.63
N LEU A 115 -2.09 15.64 -13.18
CA LEU A 115 -1.88 14.95 -14.46
C LEU A 115 -1.66 13.46 -14.20
N GLN A 116 -2.69 12.65 -14.45
CA GLN A 116 -2.63 11.21 -14.19
C GLN A 116 -2.03 10.47 -15.39
N ASN A 117 -1.32 9.37 -15.11
CA ASN A 117 -0.82 8.42 -16.10
C ASN A 117 0.08 9.05 -17.17
N CYS A 118 1.01 9.93 -16.77
CA CYS A 118 1.91 10.65 -17.69
C CYS A 118 2.70 9.71 -18.63
N HIS A 119 3.07 8.53 -18.13
CA HIS A 119 3.74 7.47 -18.90
C HIS A 119 2.95 6.96 -20.12
N LEU A 120 1.63 7.19 -20.19
CA LEU A 120 0.80 6.85 -21.35
C LEU A 120 0.82 7.92 -22.44
N ALA A 121 1.32 9.12 -22.16
CA ALA A 121 1.39 10.25 -23.09
C ALA A 121 2.83 10.55 -23.53
N VAL A 122 3.56 9.52 -23.95
CA VAL A 122 4.99 9.59 -24.30
C VAL A 122 5.34 10.71 -25.29
N SER A 123 4.52 10.90 -26.34
CA SER A 123 4.76 11.95 -27.33
C SER A 123 4.60 13.38 -26.81
N TRP A 124 3.92 13.56 -25.68
CA TRP A 124 3.68 14.88 -25.07
C TRP A 124 4.66 15.19 -23.94
N MET A 125 5.37 14.20 -23.40
CA MET A 125 6.31 14.39 -22.29
C MET A 125 7.40 15.46 -22.55
N PRO A 126 8.01 15.58 -23.76
CA PRO A 126 8.95 16.67 -24.04
C PRO A 126 8.31 18.06 -23.98
N ARG A 127 7.02 18.17 -24.34
CA ARG A 127 6.28 19.42 -24.23
C ARG A 127 5.95 19.76 -22.77
N MET A 128 5.58 18.74 -21.98
CA MET A 128 5.42 18.89 -20.53
C MET A 128 6.70 19.38 -19.86
N GLU A 129 7.86 18.80 -20.22
CA GLU A 129 9.18 19.25 -19.74
C GLU A 129 9.40 20.73 -20.01
N ALA A 130 9.25 21.16 -21.26
CA ALA A 130 9.41 22.57 -21.63
C ALA A 130 8.46 23.51 -20.88
N LEU A 131 7.24 23.07 -20.54
CA LEU A 131 6.29 23.86 -19.77
C LEU A 131 6.70 23.99 -18.30
N VAL A 132 7.16 22.89 -17.69
CA VAL A 132 7.62 22.86 -16.29
C VAL A 132 8.93 23.65 -16.14
N GLU A 133 9.87 23.53 -17.07
CA GLU A 133 11.10 24.33 -17.08
C GLU A 133 10.82 25.82 -17.29
N GLY A 134 9.74 26.15 -18.00
CA GLY A 134 9.29 27.52 -18.25
C GLY A 134 8.53 28.16 -17.08
N PHE A 135 8.39 27.49 -15.94
CA PHE A 135 7.74 28.04 -14.77
C PHE A 135 8.51 29.24 -14.19
N ASP A 136 7.89 30.42 -14.28
CA ASP A 136 8.38 31.65 -13.68
C ASP A 136 7.71 31.87 -12.31
N PRO A 137 8.47 31.88 -11.19
CA PRO A 137 7.92 32.16 -9.86
C PRO A 137 7.14 33.48 -9.76
N ALA A 138 7.46 34.48 -10.59
CA ALA A 138 6.77 35.77 -10.58
C ALA A 138 5.42 35.75 -11.32
N ALA A 139 5.23 34.82 -12.25
CA ALA A 139 4.02 34.69 -13.05
C ALA A 139 3.03 33.65 -12.48
N LEU A 140 3.53 32.70 -11.69
CA LEU A 140 2.74 31.64 -11.10
C LEU A 140 2.01 32.09 -9.83
N HIS A 141 0.79 31.62 -9.65
CA HIS A 141 0.08 31.81 -8.40
C HIS A 141 0.77 31.03 -7.27
N PRO A 142 1.04 31.63 -6.08
CA PRO A 142 1.78 30.96 -5.00
C PRO A 142 1.18 29.64 -4.51
N ASP A 143 -0.15 29.55 -4.51
CA ASP A 143 -0.91 28.34 -4.13
C ASP A 143 -0.91 27.23 -5.19
N PHE A 144 -0.52 27.52 -6.44
CA PHE A 144 -0.54 26.54 -7.52
C PHE A 144 0.36 25.34 -7.16
N ARG A 145 -0.11 24.13 -7.45
CA ARG A 145 0.68 22.90 -7.30
C ARG A 145 0.41 21.97 -8.47
N LEU A 146 1.49 21.51 -9.10
CA LEU A 146 1.44 20.49 -10.15
C LEU A 146 1.72 19.12 -9.54
N TRP A 147 0.76 18.21 -9.70
CA TRP A 147 0.86 16.82 -9.28
C TRP A 147 0.90 15.92 -10.52
N LEU A 148 1.81 14.95 -10.54
CA LEU A 148 1.97 14.01 -11.66
C LEU A 148 1.85 12.58 -11.12
N THR A 149 1.20 11.69 -11.87
CA THR A 149 1.31 10.24 -11.62
C THR A 149 1.95 9.53 -12.81
N ALA A 150 2.90 8.65 -12.54
CA ALA A 150 3.57 7.88 -13.58
C ALA A 150 4.14 6.55 -13.05
N MET A 151 4.03 5.49 -13.86
CA MET A 151 4.90 4.33 -13.68
C MET A 151 6.34 4.68 -14.11
N PRO A 152 7.37 4.03 -13.55
CA PRO A 152 8.74 4.18 -14.02
C PRO A 152 8.83 3.96 -15.53
N SER A 153 9.35 4.96 -16.25
CA SER A 153 9.48 4.94 -17.70
C SER A 153 10.80 5.60 -18.10
N PRO A 154 11.61 4.98 -18.98
CA PRO A 154 12.84 5.59 -19.48
C PRO A 154 12.59 6.80 -20.38
N GLN A 155 11.34 7.03 -20.80
CA GLN A 155 10.93 8.21 -21.58
C GLN A 155 10.48 9.37 -20.69
N PHE A 156 10.35 9.18 -19.38
CA PHE A 156 9.92 10.26 -18.50
C PHE A 156 11.02 11.35 -18.43
N PRO A 157 10.68 12.64 -18.55
CA PRO A 157 11.68 13.70 -18.63
C PRO A 157 12.58 13.79 -17.39
N VAL A 158 13.89 13.76 -17.62
CA VAL A 158 14.88 13.75 -16.53
C VAL A 158 14.89 15.08 -15.78
N ALA A 159 14.74 16.21 -16.47
CA ALA A 159 14.74 17.52 -15.82
C ALA A 159 13.57 17.67 -14.84
N VAL A 160 12.37 17.21 -15.25
CA VAL A 160 11.18 17.20 -14.39
C VAL A 160 11.39 16.28 -13.19
N LEU A 161 11.97 15.09 -13.38
CA LEU A 161 12.30 14.19 -12.25
C LEU A 161 13.33 14.79 -11.30
N GLN A 162 14.32 15.52 -11.80
CA GLN A 162 15.33 16.15 -10.96
C GLN A 162 14.75 17.29 -10.12
N ASN A 163 13.86 18.10 -10.72
CA ASN A 163 13.24 19.27 -10.09
C ASN A 163 11.93 18.98 -9.33
N ALA A 164 11.56 17.71 -9.14
CA ALA A 164 10.33 17.34 -8.45
C ALA A 164 10.58 16.68 -7.09
N VAL A 165 9.58 16.77 -6.22
CA VAL A 165 9.45 15.90 -5.04
C VAL A 165 8.89 14.56 -5.50
N LYS A 166 9.62 13.47 -5.27
CA LYS A 166 9.24 12.13 -5.70
C LYS A 166 8.77 11.34 -4.50
N MET A 167 7.63 10.69 -4.65
CA MET A 167 7.10 9.78 -3.65
C MET A 167 6.58 8.52 -4.31
N THR A 168 6.81 7.39 -3.66
CA THR A 168 6.32 6.09 -4.10
C THR A 168 5.17 5.68 -3.21
N LEU A 169 4.02 5.37 -3.81
CA LEU A 169 2.95 4.68 -3.11
C LEU A 169 3.07 3.20 -3.44
N GLU A 170 3.92 2.50 -2.69
CA GLU A 170 4.06 1.04 -2.83
C GLU A 170 3.12 0.33 -1.83
N PRO A 171 2.54 -0.82 -2.20
CA PRO A 171 1.92 -1.70 -1.24
C PRO A 171 2.91 -2.03 -0.12
N PRO A 172 2.47 -2.05 1.14
CA PRO A 172 3.32 -2.37 2.27
C PRO A 172 4.00 -3.73 2.07
N LYS A 173 5.33 -3.76 2.16
CA LYS A 173 6.14 -4.97 1.97
C LYS A 173 6.25 -5.74 3.30
N GLY A 174 5.82 -6.99 3.28
CA GLY A 174 5.89 -7.88 4.45
C GLY A 174 4.57 -7.95 5.21
N LEU A 175 4.33 -9.10 5.85
CA LEU A 175 3.08 -9.37 6.57
C LEU A 175 2.77 -8.32 7.64
N LYS A 176 3.77 -7.92 8.44
CA LYS A 176 3.63 -6.89 9.47
C LYS A 176 3.14 -5.56 8.90
N ALA A 177 3.84 -5.05 7.89
CA ALA A 177 3.51 -3.75 7.30
C ALA A 177 2.10 -3.77 6.67
N ASN A 178 1.73 -4.90 6.06
CA ASN A 178 0.45 -5.06 5.39
C ASN A 178 -0.74 -5.07 6.36
N VAL A 179 -0.66 -5.90 7.40
CA VAL A 179 -1.72 -5.96 8.42
C VAL A 179 -1.76 -4.65 9.22
N ASN A 180 -0.60 -4.08 9.56
CA ASN A 180 -0.56 -2.79 10.27
C ASN A 180 -1.15 -1.65 9.42
N GLY A 181 -0.85 -1.60 8.13
CA GLY A 181 -1.42 -0.63 7.19
C GLY A 181 -2.94 -0.79 7.06
N SER A 182 -3.42 -2.04 6.97
CA SER A 182 -4.85 -2.34 6.91
C SER A 182 -5.59 -1.89 8.17
N PHE A 183 -5.06 -2.24 9.34
CA PHE A 183 -5.70 -1.94 10.63
C PHE A 183 -5.65 -0.45 10.98
N SER A 184 -4.58 0.25 10.62
CA SER A 184 -4.45 1.69 10.91
C SER A 184 -5.52 2.56 10.24
N LEU A 185 -6.26 2.04 9.26
CA LEU A 185 -7.34 2.74 8.58
C LEU A 185 -8.70 2.63 9.32
N PHE A 186 -8.83 1.71 10.28
CA PHE A 186 -10.06 1.59 11.06
C PHE A 186 -10.13 2.70 12.10
N SER A 187 -11.30 3.33 12.22
CA SER A 187 -11.58 4.15 13.40
C SER A 187 -11.94 3.27 14.60
N ASP A 188 -11.69 3.77 15.81
CA ASP A 188 -12.06 3.05 17.03
C ASP A 188 -13.58 2.78 17.07
N GLU A 189 -14.40 3.72 16.57
CA GLU A 189 -15.84 3.56 16.45
C GLU A 189 -16.19 2.43 15.46
N GLN A 190 -15.59 2.43 14.26
CA GLN A 190 -15.82 1.39 13.27
C GLN A 190 -15.49 0.00 13.79
N PHE A 191 -14.51 -0.12 14.68
CA PHE A 191 -14.08 -1.39 15.27
C PHE A 191 -15.04 -1.93 16.34
N GLU A 192 -15.88 -1.07 16.91
CA GLU A 192 -16.94 -1.45 17.88
C GLU A 192 -18.34 -1.57 17.23
N GLU A 193 -18.50 -1.09 15.99
CA GLU A 193 -19.79 -0.94 15.35
C GLU A 193 -20.26 -2.22 14.62
N CYS A 194 -20.72 -3.23 15.38
CA CYS A 194 -21.40 -4.43 14.87
C CYS A 194 -22.25 -5.11 15.95
N LYS A 195 -23.37 -5.76 15.59
CA LYS A 195 -24.21 -6.56 16.50
C LYS A 195 -23.42 -7.67 17.20
N GLN A 196 -22.51 -8.32 16.48
CA GLN A 196 -21.65 -9.41 16.99
C GLN A 196 -20.21 -8.91 17.12
N VAL A 197 -19.96 -7.98 18.06
CA VAL A 197 -18.68 -7.25 18.21
C VAL A 197 -17.46 -8.17 18.26
N GLU A 198 -17.50 -9.25 19.03
CA GLU A 198 -16.36 -10.17 19.14
C GLU A 198 -16.04 -10.87 17.81
N ALA A 199 -17.07 -11.42 17.15
CA ALA A 199 -16.91 -12.04 15.84
C ALA A 199 -16.37 -11.06 14.81
N TYR A 200 -16.89 -9.83 14.83
CA TYR A 200 -16.48 -8.79 13.91
C TYR A 200 -14.99 -8.46 14.07
N LYS A 201 -14.53 -8.14 15.28
CA LYS A 201 -13.12 -7.77 15.52
C LYS A 201 -12.14 -8.88 15.13
N ARG A 202 -12.43 -10.12 15.56
CA ARG A 202 -11.57 -11.27 15.28
C ARG A 202 -11.51 -11.61 13.79
N LEU A 203 -12.65 -11.59 13.11
CA LEU A 203 -12.71 -11.90 11.67
C LEU A 203 -12.20 -10.74 10.80
N CYS A 204 -12.34 -9.49 11.23
CA CYS A 204 -11.67 -8.36 10.58
C CYS A 204 -10.15 -8.54 10.60
N PHE A 205 -9.59 -8.94 11.75
CA PHE A 205 -8.18 -9.27 11.88
C PHE A 205 -7.78 -10.42 10.95
N SER A 206 -8.51 -11.53 11.01
CA SER A 206 -8.26 -12.69 10.15
C SER A 206 -8.31 -12.33 8.65
N LEU A 207 -9.27 -11.52 8.21
CA LEU A 207 -9.41 -11.12 6.80
C LEU A 207 -8.31 -10.15 6.34
N CYS A 208 -7.89 -9.21 7.19
CA CYS A 208 -6.76 -8.34 6.86
C CYS A 208 -5.46 -9.14 6.74
N TRP A 209 -5.29 -10.15 7.60
CA TRP A 209 -4.14 -11.02 7.50
C TRP A 209 -4.21 -11.96 6.30
N PHE A 210 -5.37 -12.58 6.04
CA PHE A 210 -5.58 -13.32 4.80
C PHE A 210 -5.19 -12.47 3.58
N HIS A 211 -5.64 -11.21 3.51
CA HIS A 211 -5.25 -10.28 2.45
C HIS A 211 -3.72 -10.10 2.35
N ALA A 212 -3.05 -9.88 3.48
CA ALA A 212 -1.60 -9.77 3.54
C ALA A 212 -0.89 -11.02 3.00
N VAL A 213 -1.36 -12.22 3.35
CA VAL A 213 -0.81 -13.48 2.84
C VAL A 213 -1.05 -13.61 1.34
N MET A 214 -2.25 -13.29 0.86
CA MET A 214 -2.56 -13.34 -0.58
C MET A 214 -1.61 -12.46 -1.40
N GLN A 215 -1.34 -11.24 -0.94
CA GLN A 215 -0.41 -10.31 -1.59
C GLN A 215 1.05 -10.78 -1.48
N GLU A 216 1.51 -11.18 -0.30
CA GLU A 216 2.91 -11.56 -0.06
C GLU A 216 3.28 -12.88 -0.76
N ARG A 217 2.34 -13.82 -0.91
CA ARG A 217 2.55 -15.07 -1.64
C ARG A 217 3.01 -14.86 -3.08
N ARG A 218 2.61 -13.74 -3.71
CA ARG A 218 3.04 -13.39 -5.08
C ARG A 218 4.56 -13.32 -5.24
N LYS A 219 5.31 -13.01 -4.17
CA LYS A 219 6.79 -12.92 -4.18
C LYS A 219 7.46 -14.26 -4.48
N PHE A 220 6.78 -15.37 -4.24
CA PHE A 220 7.33 -16.72 -4.43
C PHE A 220 7.06 -17.29 -5.84
N GLY A 221 6.55 -16.45 -6.76
CA GLY A 221 6.24 -16.88 -8.13
C GLY A 221 5.30 -18.09 -8.14
N PRO A 222 5.52 -19.10 -9.01
CA PRO A 222 4.69 -20.30 -9.10
C PRO A 222 4.57 -21.14 -7.83
N LEU A 223 5.45 -20.98 -6.83
CA LEU A 223 5.30 -21.63 -5.52
C LEU A 223 4.24 -20.93 -4.66
N GLY A 224 4.02 -19.64 -4.90
CA GLY A 224 2.98 -18.85 -4.28
C GLY A 224 1.66 -18.93 -5.02
N TRP A 225 1.69 -18.51 -6.29
CA TRP A 225 0.58 -18.49 -7.25
C TRP A 225 1.08 -18.85 -8.65
N ASN A 226 0.34 -19.69 -9.37
CA ASN A 226 0.65 -20.00 -10.78
C ASN A 226 0.58 -18.74 -11.65
N ILE A 227 -0.40 -17.85 -11.38
CA ILE A 227 -0.56 -16.56 -12.05
C ILE A 227 -0.41 -15.42 -11.04
N ALA A 228 0.32 -14.37 -11.42
CA ALA A 228 0.54 -13.21 -10.56
C ALA A 228 -0.68 -12.28 -10.53
N TYR A 229 -1.68 -12.61 -9.69
CA TYR A 229 -2.87 -11.79 -9.47
C TYR A 229 -2.54 -10.48 -8.73
N ASP A 230 -3.23 -9.41 -9.10
CA ASP A 230 -3.15 -8.11 -8.40
C ASP A 230 -4.36 -7.98 -7.48
N TYR A 231 -4.19 -8.31 -6.19
CA TYR A 231 -5.22 -8.12 -5.17
C TYR A 231 -5.11 -6.71 -4.60
N SER A 232 -6.19 -5.95 -4.67
CA SER A 232 -6.23 -4.56 -4.22
C SER A 232 -6.95 -4.41 -2.87
N GLU A 233 -6.71 -3.28 -2.20
CA GLU A 233 -7.40 -2.92 -0.95
C GLU A 233 -8.92 -2.97 -1.08
N SER A 234 -9.45 -2.65 -2.28
CA SER A 234 -10.88 -2.76 -2.58
C SER A 234 -11.44 -4.16 -2.40
N ASP A 235 -10.65 -5.21 -2.68
CA ASP A 235 -11.08 -6.60 -2.52
C ASP A 235 -11.26 -6.92 -1.03
N ARG A 236 -10.30 -6.47 -0.19
CA ARG A 236 -10.38 -6.56 1.27
C ARG A 236 -11.57 -5.76 1.81
N ASP A 237 -11.71 -4.51 1.41
CA ASP A 237 -12.76 -3.61 1.91
C ASP A 237 -14.15 -4.12 1.57
N CYS A 238 -14.32 -4.75 0.39
CA CYS A 238 -15.56 -5.43 0.02
C CYS A 238 -15.87 -6.59 0.99
N CYS A 239 -14.88 -7.44 1.29
CA CYS A 239 -15.03 -8.53 2.26
C CYS A 239 -15.36 -8.01 3.67
N LEU A 240 -14.69 -6.97 4.16
CA LEU A 240 -14.93 -6.40 5.48
C LEU A 240 -16.33 -5.77 5.60
N LYS A 241 -16.78 -5.04 4.57
CA LYS A 241 -18.14 -4.50 4.51
C LYS A 241 -19.19 -5.61 4.53
N GLN A 242 -19.00 -6.65 3.73
CA GLN A 242 -19.90 -7.80 3.70
C GLN A 242 -19.91 -8.55 5.03
N LEU A 243 -18.74 -8.73 5.67
CA LEU A 243 -18.62 -9.34 7.00
C LEU A 243 -19.55 -8.63 8.00
N LYS A 244 -19.46 -7.30 8.11
CA LYS A 244 -20.34 -6.52 9.00
C LYS A 244 -21.82 -6.74 8.68
N VAL A 245 -22.21 -6.60 7.41
CA VAL A 245 -23.60 -6.79 6.96
C VAL A 245 -24.15 -8.15 7.37
N PHE A 246 -23.35 -9.22 7.25
CA PHE A 246 -23.82 -10.56 7.61
C PHE A 246 -23.86 -10.80 9.12
N LEU A 247 -22.89 -10.27 9.87
CA LEU A 247 -22.91 -10.36 11.33
C LEU A 247 -24.07 -9.56 11.96
N ASP A 248 -24.47 -8.45 11.35
CA ASP A 248 -25.65 -7.70 11.78
C ASP A 248 -26.96 -8.40 11.42
N LYS A 249 -26.99 -9.07 10.26
CA LYS A 249 -28.19 -9.74 9.73
C LYS A 249 -28.54 -11.04 10.47
N TYR A 250 -27.55 -11.84 10.83
CA TYR A 250 -27.76 -13.17 11.41
C TYR A 250 -27.53 -13.16 12.94
N ASP A 251 -28.04 -14.17 13.64
CA ASP A 251 -27.83 -14.36 15.08
C ASP A 251 -26.56 -15.17 15.37
N GLU A 252 -26.18 -16.04 14.45
CA GLU A 252 -24.95 -16.83 14.49
C GLU A 252 -24.01 -16.38 13.37
N VAL A 253 -22.70 -16.60 13.55
CA VAL A 253 -21.68 -16.26 12.55
C VAL A 253 -21.84 -17.17 11.32
N PRO A 254 -22.18 -16.63 10.13
CA PRO A 254 -22.45 -17.45 8.95
C PRO A 254 -21.15 -17.75 8.18
N TYR A 255 -20.22 -18.49 8.80
CA TYR A 255 -18.88 -18.77 8.24
C TYR A 255 -18.92 -19.22 6.78
N LYS A 256 -19.80 -20.17 6.44
CA LYS A 256 -19.92 -20.70 5.07
C LYS A 256 -20.25 -19.61 4.05
N VAL A 257 -21.13 -18.67 4.40
CA VAL A 257 -21.52 -17.56 3.52
C VAL A 257 -20.36 -16.58 3.36
N ILE A 258 -19.67 -16.25 4.45
CA ILE A 258 -18.53 -15.33 4.44
C ILE A 258 -17.39 -15.92 3.59
N VAL A 259 -17.07 -17.21 3.77
CA VAL A 259 -16.05 -17.92 2.99
C VAL A 259 -16.42 -17.97 1.51
N GLN A 260 -17.67 -18.33 1.16
CA GLN A 260 -18.09 -18.40 -0.25
C GLN A 260 -18.06 -17.04 -0.95
N LEU A 261 -18.51 -15.97 -0.29
CA LEU A 261 -18.50 -14.64 -0.91
C LEU A 261 -17.10 -14.05 -0.99
N SER A 262 -16.30 -14.21 0.06
CA SER A 262 -14.91 -13.73 0.03
C SER A 262 -14.07 -14.53 -0.97
N GLY A 263 -14.20 -15.85 -0.93
CA GLY A 263 -13.44 -16.78 -1.75
C GLY A 263 -13.91 -16.81 -3.19
N ASP A 264 -15.14 -17.21 -3.47
CA ASP A 264 -15.57 -17.49 -4.85
C ASP A 264 -15.94 -16.22 -5.63
N VAL A 265 -16.40 -15.16 -4.96
CA VAL A 265 -16.88 -13.94 -5.60
C VAL A 265 -15.83 -12.83 -5.57
N ASN A 266 -15.41 -12.39 -4.39
CA ASN A 266 -14.56 -11.20 -4.26
C ASN A 266 -13.12 -11.48 -4.73
N TYR A 267 -12.40 -12.38 -4.06
CA TYR A 267 -11.03 -12.74 -4.46
C TYR A 267 -11.00 -13.69 -5.65
N GLY A 268 -11.90 -14.67 -5.69
CA GLY A 268 -11.96 -15.70 -6.73
C GLY A 268 -12.46 -15.18 -8.07
N GLY A 269 -13.07 -13.99 -8.12
CA GLY A 269 -13.37 -13.29 -9.37
C GLY A 269 -12.11 -12.89 -10.15
N ARG A 270 -10.95 -12.78 -9.48
CA ARG A 270 -9.65 -12.50 -10.11
C ARG A 270 -8.89 -13.74 -10.54
N ILE A 271 -9.21 -14.89 -9.94
CA ILE A 271 -8.44 -16.13 -10.12
C ILE A 271 -8.93 -16.85 -11.37
N THR A 272 -8.01 -17.20 -12.26
CA THR A 272 -8.34 -17.90 -13.52
C THR A 272 -7.84 -19.35 -13.53
N ASP A 273 -6.88 -19.70 -12.68
CA ASP A 273 -6.37 -21.06 -12.52
C ASP A 273 -7.08 -21.83 -11.39
N ASP A 274 -7.43 -23.09 -11.63
CA ASP A 274 -8.18 -23.93 -10.68
C ASP A 274 -7.35 -24.33 -9.45
N TRP A 275 -6.03 -24.50 -9.60
CA TRP A 275 -5.15 -24.82 -8.48
C TRP A 275 -4.92 -23.62 -7.57
N ASP A 276 -4.76 -22.44 -8.15
CA ASP A 276 -4.75 -21.18 -7.42
C ASP A 276 -6.08 -20.97 -6.67
N ARG A 277 -7.22 -21.25 -7.33
CA ARG A 277 -8.55 -21.13 -6.68
C ARG A 277 -8.67 -22.05 -5.48
N ARG A 278 -8.26 -23.32 -5.63
CA ARG A 278 -8.23 -24.29 -4.53
C ARG A 278 -7.32 -23.81 -3.40
N THR A 279 -6.13 -23.30 -3.72
CA THR A 279 -5.16 -22.82 -2.73
C THR A 279 -5.73 -21.64 -1.94
N MET A 280 -6.29 -20.65 -2.62
CA MET A 280 -6.91 -19.49 -1.99
C MET A 280 -8.09 -19.88 -1.08
N ASN A 281 -8.99 -20.73 -1.57
CA ASN A 281 -10.14 -21.19 -0.76
C ASN A 281 -9.70 -22.02 0.46
N THR A 282 -8.63 -22.81 0.33
CA THR A 282 -8.05 -23.56 1.45
C THR A 282 -7.48 -22.62 2.50
N LEU A 283 -6.70 -21.61 2.07
CA LEU A 283 -6.16 -20.59 2.97
C LEU A 283 -7.30 -19.85 3.68
N LEU A 284 -8.28 -19.32 2.93
CA LEU A 284 -9.39 -18.55 3.50
C LEU A 284 -10.15 -19.33 4.58
N ALA A 285 -10.32 -20.64 4.41
CA ALA A 285 -10.98 -21.49 5.40
C ALA A 285 -10.23 -21.58 6.73
N GLU A 286 -8.90 -21.38 6.75
CA GLU A 286 -8.10 -21.33 7.98
C GLU A 286 -8.23 -19.98 8.71
N TYR A 287 -8.56 -18.91 7.97
CA TYR A 287 -8.75 -17.56 8.52
C TYR A 287 -10.19 -17.29 8.98
N VAL A 288 -11.17 -17.88 8.29
CA VAL A 288 -12.60 -17.69 8.57
C VAL A 288 -13.21 -19.01 9.04
N CYS A 289 -12.92 -19.36 10.28
CA CYS A 289 -13.43 -20.56 10.94
C CYS A 289 -13.76 -20.32 12.42
N PRO A 290 -14.53 -21.22 13.07
CA PRO A 290 -14.82 -21.13 14.50
C PRO A 290 -13.56 -21.13 15.38
N GLU A 291 -12.50 -21.83 14.98
CA GLU A 291 -11.26 -21.92 15.74
C GLU A 291 -10.53 -20.57 15.81
N ALA A 292 -10.59 -19.78 14.73
CA ALA A 292 -10.06 -18.41 14.69
C ALA A 292 -10.75 -17.45 15.66
N MET A 293 -11.85 -17.85 16.30
CA MET A 293 -12.48 -17.10 17.39
C MET A 293 -11.75 -17.25 18.73
N SER A 294 -10.79 -18.16 18.83
CA SER A 294 -10.09 -18.42 20.09
C SER A 294 -8.85 -17.54 20.24
N ASP A 295 -8.59 -17.09 21.46
CA ASP A 295 -7.34 -16.39 21.79
C ASP A 295 -6.13 -17.29 21.50
N GLY A 296 -5.13 -16.74 20.82
CA GLY A 296 -3.90 -17.46 20.51
C GLY A 296 -4.05 -18.54 19.43
N TYR A 297 -5.19 -18.61 18.73
CA TYR A 297 -5.30 -19.45 17.53
C TYR A 297 -4.16 -19.13 16.56
N MET A 298 -3.39 -20.14 16.18
CA MET A 298 -2.21 -19.98 15.34
C MET A 298 -2.62 -20.07 13.87
N PHE A 299 -2.35 -19.01 13.11
CA PHE A 299 -2.58 -19.02 11.66
C PHE A 299 -1.38 -19.57 10.88
N SER A 300 -0.28 -19.87 11.57
CA SER A 300 0.89 -20.52 10.99
C SER A 300 1.64 -21.32 12.05
N ALA A 301 2.69 -22.05 11.65
CA ALA A 301 3.58 -22.73 12.58
C ALA A 301 4.45 -21.77 13.44
N ASP A 302 4.57 -20.49 13.06
CA ASP A 302 5.28 -19.47 13.82
C ASP A 302 4.36 -18.86 14.90
N GLU A 303 4.82 -18.89 16.17
CA GLU A 303 4.05 -18.43 17.34
C GLU A 303 3.81 -16.91 17.38
N ASN A 304 4.56 -16.13 16.59
CA ASN A 304 4.31 -14.69 16.42
C ASN A 304 2.96 -14.45 15.72
N TYR A 305 2.57 -15.40 14.88
CA TYR A 305 1.43 -15.37 14.01
C TYR A 305 0.25 -16.08 14.68
N LYS A 306 -0.46 -15.35 15.54
CA LYS A 306 -1.68 -15.81 16.21
C LYS A 306 -2.76 -14.76 16.32
N GLN A 307 -3.99 -15.22 16.59
CA GLN A 307 -5.12 -14.36 16.90
C GLN A 307 -4.85 -13.60 18.21
N PRO A 308 -4.86 -12.25 18.20
CA PRO A 308 -4.72 -11.46 19.41
C PRO A 308 -5.85 -11.74 20.40
N THR A 309 -5.56 -11.54 21.67
CA THR A 309 -6.59 -11.50 22.70
C THR A 309 -7.58 -10.39 22.38
N MET A 310 -8.86 -10.68 22.60
CA MET A 310 -9.93 -9.69 22.39
C MET A 310 -9.66 -8.42 23.20
N GLY A 311 -9.72 -7.28 22.53
CA GLY A 311 -9.38 -5.99 23.11
C GLY A 311 -9.84 -4.80 22.27
N SER A 312 -9.29 -3.64 22.58
CA SER A 312 -9.46 -2.41 21.81
C SER A 312 -8.70 -2.48 20.49
N HIS A 313 -9.04 -1.61 19.55
CA HIS A 313 -8.31 -1.48 18.29
C HIS A 313 -6.79 -1.30 18.50
N LYS A 314 -6.41 -0.50 19.51
CA LYS A 314 -5.01 -0.28 19.91
C LYS A 314 -4.30 -1.57 20.34
N ASP A 315 -5.00 -2.50 20.98
CA ASP A 315 -4.42 -3.77 21.42
C ASP A 315 -4.06 -4.67 20.23
N TYR A 316 -4.90 -4.69 19.19
CA TYR A 316 -4.62 -5.38 17.94
C TYR A 316 -3.40 -4.78 17.23
N LEU A 317 -3.34 -3.46 17.11
CA LEU A 317 -2.15 -2.77 16.54
C LEU A 317 -0.88 -3.10 17.34
N ALA A 318 -0.94 -3.07 18.67
CA ALA A 318 0.18 -3.41 19.54
C ALA A 318 0.63 -4.88 19.40
N ALA A 319 -0.29 -5.80 19.10
CA ALA A 319 0.04 -7.19 18.81
C ALA A 319 0.81 -7.32 17.48
N VAL A 320 0.34 -6.67 16.40
CA VAL A 320 1.01 -6.66 15.09
C VAL A 320 2.40 -6.02 15.17
N GLN A 321 2.58 -5.01 16.03
CA GLN A 321 3.89 -4.37 16.21
C GLN A 321 4.98 -5.33 16.71
N LYS A 322 4.61 -6.43 17.37
CA LYS A 322 5.54 -7.47 17.85
C LYS A 322 5.95 -8.47 16.77
N TRP A 323 5.30 -8.45 15.60
CA TRP A 323 5.65 -9.36 14.50
C TRP A 323 7.05 -9.07 13.96
N PRO A 324 7.74 -10.10 13.42
CA PRO A 324 9.03 -9.90 12.79
C PRO A 324 8.87 -9.08 11.49
N ILE A 325 9.90 -8.30 11.15
CA ILE A 325 9.94 -7.49 9.92
C ILE A 325 10.01 -8.41 8.68
N GLN A 326 10.76 -9.51 8.79
CA GLN A 326 10.83 -10.55 7.77
C GLN A 326 10.20 -11.83 8.32
N PRO A 327 9.21 -12.42 7.63
CA PRO A 327 8.74 -13.77 7.95
C PRO A 327 9.87 -14.78 7.72
N HIS A 328 10.00 -15.76 8.62
CA HIS A 328 11.06 -16.78 8.60
C HIS A 328 10.84 -17.89 7.58
#